data_AF-A0A2S8WAF9-F1
#
_entry.id   AF-A0A2S8WAF9-F1
#
_cell.length_a   1.000
_cell.length_b   1.000
_cell.length_c   1.000
_cell.angle_alpha   90.00
_cell.angle_beta   90.00
_cell.angle_gamma   90.00
#
_symmetry.space_group_name_H-M   'P 1'
#
loop_
_entity.id
_entity.type
_entity.pdbx_description
1 polymer ?
#
loop_
_entity_poly.entity_id
_entity_poly.type
_entity_poly.pdbx_seq_one_letter_code
_entity_poly.pdbx_strand_id
1 'polypeptide(L)'
;MPVVGATGQRAIRMPGDVDPIFVPGEGLVNKGRPIADHMNKVIIIVDLAKTEDFLLSELSDYLALVALAQIDAAGDTSRHETVLNLFSRPGSVHGLSDWDRAYLASLYGAYSERINSHDHASSMTREIRRADQKAEGGVKN
;
A
#
# COMPACT_ATOMS: atom_id res chain seq x y z
N MET A 1 -9.12 1.11 9.44
CA MET A 1 -9.71 1.19 10.79
C MET A 1 -8.60 1.01 11.81
N PRO A 2 -8.46 1.94 12.78
CA PRO A 2 -7.50 1.78 13.86
C PRO A 2 -7.86 0.58 14.74
N VAL A 3 -6.89 -0.30 14.96
CA VAL A 3 -7.01 -1.48 15.81
C VAL A 3 -5.84 -1.56 16.78
N VAL A 4 -6.05 -2.23 17.92
CA VAL A 4 -4.99 -2.61 18.84
C VAL A 4 -4.13 -3.66 18.17
N GLY A 5 -2.86 -3.36 17.90
CA GLY A 5 -1.98 -4.23 17.11
C GLY A 5 -1.82 -5.64 17.70
N ALA A 6 -1.86 -5.77 19.03
CA ALA A 6 -1.72 -7.04 19.73
C ALA A 6 -2.97 -7.94 19.64
N THR A 7 -4.17 -7.38 19.46
CA THR A 7 -5.43 -8.13 19.56
C THR A 7 -6.30 -8.03 18.31
N GLY A 8 -5.99 -7.11 17.40
CA GLY A 8 -6.84 -6.77 16.25
C GLY A 8 -8.18 -6.11 16.63
N GLN A 9 -8.42 -5.85 17.91
CA GLN A 9 -9.65 -5.22 18.36
C GLN A 9 -9.68 -3.75 17.98
N ARG A 10 -10.87 -3.21 17.69
CA ARG A 10 -11.06 -1.80 17.34
C ARG A 10 -10.48 -0.89 18.43
N ALA A 11 -9.66 0.08 18.03
CA ALA A 11 -9.01 1.04 18.93
C ALA A 11 -9.78 2.38 19.07
N ILE A 12 -10.94 2.52 18.41
CA ILE A 12 -11.80 3.71 18.43
C ILE A 12 -13.19 3.41 18.97
N ARG A 13 -13.77 4.36 19.71
CA ARG A 13 -15.15 4.25 20.19
C ARG A 13 -16.12 4.54 19.05
N MET A 14 -17.16 3.72 18.96
CA MET A 14 -18.29 3.91 18.06
C MET A 14 -19.49 4.42 18.86
N PRO A 15 -20.43 5.13 18.21
CA PRO A 15 -21.72 5.45 18.82
C PRO A 15 -22.40 4.19 19.35
N GLY A 16 -22.75 4.18 20.64
CA GLY A 16 -23.36 3.03 21.32
C GLY A 16 -22.39 2.19 22.17
N ASP A 17 -21.08 2.42 22.10
CA ASP A 17 -20.11 1.74 22.96
C ASP A 17 -20.21 2.26 24.42
N VAL A 18 -20.50 1.36 25.36
CA VAL A 18 -20.61 1.68 26.80
C VAL A 18 -19.29 1.48 27.55
N ASP A 19 -18.48 0.51 27.12
CA ASP A 19 -17.24 0.13 27.80
C ASP A 19 -16.02 0.92 27.28
N PRO A 20 -15.01 1.15 28.13
CA PRO A 20 -13.74 1.73 27.69
C PRO A 20 -12.95 0.75 26.82
N ILE A 21 -12.31 1.31 25.79
CA ILE A 21 -11.37 0.57 24.95
C ILE A 21 -10.04 0.47 25.69
N PHE A 22 -9.60 -0.76 25.91
CA PHE A 22 -8.30 -1.02 26.53
C PHE A 22 -7.23 -1.17 25.44
N VAL A 23 -6.26 -0.26 25.45
CA VAL A 23 -5.07 -0.33 24.60
C VAL A 23 -3.89 -0.67 25.52
N PRO A 24 -3.33 -1.89 25.45
CA PRO A 24 -2.21 -2.28 26.30
C PRO A 24 -1.02 -1.34 26.11
N GLY A 25 -0.62 -0.66 27.19
CA GLY A 25 0.60 0.14 27.25
C GLY A 25 1.78 -0.75 27.67
N GLU A 26 2.73 -0.93 26.76
CA GLU A 26 4.11 -1.39 26.97
C GLU A 26 4.40 -2.85 27.34
N GLY A 27 5.25 -3.44 26.49
CA GLY A 27 6.16 -4.55 26.74
C GLY A 27 7.21 -4.53 25.62
N LEU A 28 8.46 -4.91 25.91
CA LEU A 28 9.65 -4.82 25.03
C LEU A 28 9.47 -5.37 23.59
N VAL A 29 8.41 -6.15 23.38
CA VAL A 29 7.98 -6.73 22.10
C VAL A 29 7.29 -5.72 21.15
N ASN A 30 6.71 -4.64 21.66
CA ASN A 30 6.08 -3.60 20.85
C ASN A 30 6.99 -2.38 20.82
N LYS A 31 7.78 -2.23 19.74
CA LYS A 31 8.61 -1.04 19.46
C LYS A 31 7.74 0.18 19.11
N GLY A 32 6.89 0.61 20.05
CA GLY A 32 6.41 1.99 20.11
C GLY A 32 5.09 2.32 19.42
N ARG A 33 4.30 1.38 18.89
CA ARG A 33 2.98 1.72 18.28
C ARG A 33 1.91 0.65 18.57
N PRO A 34 1.14 0.77 19.66
CA PRO A 34 0.09 -0.21 20.02
C PRO A 34 -1.15 -0.17 19.11
N ILE A 35 -1.21 0.77 18.17
CA ILE A 35 -2.33 0.97 17.24
C ILE A 35 -1.84 0.78 15.80
N ALA A 36 -2.48 -0.12 15.08
CA ALA A 36 -2.30 -0.39 13.64
C ALA A 36 -3.53 0.08 12.86
N ASP A 37 -3.37 0.33 11.56
CA ASP A 37 -4.50 0.65 10.67
C ASP A 37 -4.82 -0.54 9.77
N HIS A 38 -5.99 -1.14 9.94
CA HIS A 38 -6.44 -2.28 9.15
C HIS A 38 -7.39 -1.84 8.04
N MET A 39 -7.05 -2.17 6.80
CA MET A 39 -7.95 -1.98 5.67
C MET A 39 -9.09 -3.01 5.73
N ASN A 40 -10.28 -2.58 6.16
CA ASN A 40 -11.45 -3.47 6.26
C ASN A 40 -12.24 -3.57 4.96
N LYS A 41 -12.33 -2.46 4.20
CA LYS A 41 -13.11 -2.36 2.97
C LYS A 41 -12.58 -1.18 2.13
N VAL A 42 -12.54 -1.38 0.83
CA VAL A 42 -12.36 -0.31 -0.16
C VAL A 42 -13.56 -0.34 -1.09
N ILE A 43 -14.17 0.82 -1.36
CA ILE A 43 -15.23 0.99 -2.35
C ILE A 43 -14.71 1.97 -3.37
N ILE A 44 -14.67 1.54 -4.63
CA ILE A 44 -14.25 2.37 -5.76
C ILE A 44 -15.44 2.50 -6.69
N ILE A 45 -15.75 3.74 -7.05
CA ILE A 45 -16.78 4.07 -8.04
C ILE A 45 -16.05 4.57 -9.28
N VAL A 46 -16.28 3.91 -10.41
CA VAL A 46 -15.63 4.22 -11.68
C VAL A 46 -16.68 4.68 -12.68
N ASP A 47 -16.43 5.82 -13.31
CA ASP A 47 -17.19 6.31 -14.46
C ASP A 47 -16.58 5.73 -15.74
N LEU A 48 -17.17 4.63 -16.24
CA LEU A 48 -16.61 3.87 -17.37
C LEU A 48 -16.55 4.67 -18.67
N ALA A 49 -17.44 5.65 -18.85
CA ALA A 49 -17.45 6.52 -20.03
C ALA A 49 -16.19 7.41 -20.11
N LYS A 50 -15.48 7.59 -19.00
CA LYS A 50 -14.23 8.36 -18.93
C LYS A 50 -12.98 7.49 -18.98
N THR A 51 -13.13 6.18 -19.14
CA THR A 51 -12.01 5.22 -19.16
C THR A 51 -11.95 4.39 -20.44
N GLU A 52 -12.72 4.76 -21.47
CA GLU A 52 -12.86 3.97 -22.71
C GLU A 52 -11.54 3.82 -23.48
N ASP A 53 -10.61 4.76 -23.31
CA ASP A 53 -9.30 4.75 -23.97
C ASP A 53 -8.27 3.79 -23.32
N PHE A 54 -8.62 3.15 -22.20
CA PHE A 54 -7.70 2.30 -21.44
C PHE A 54 -8.11 0.84 -21.48
N LEU A 55 -7.12 -0.05 -21.50
CA LEU A 55 -7.38 -1.47 -21.36
C LEU A 55 -7.89 -1.77 -19.94
N LEU A 56 -8.89 -2.65 -19.84
CA LEU A 56 -9.45 -3.06 -18.56
C LEU A 56 -8.38 -3.62 -17.61
N SER A 57 -7.36 -4.30 -18.14
CA SER A 57 -6.22 -4.80 -17.37
C SER A 57 -5.40 -3.67 -16.74
N GLU A 58 -5.10 -2.62 -17.50
CA GLU A 58 -4.32 -1.47 -17.03
C GLU A 58 -5.10 -0.68 -15.98
N LEU A 59 -6.40 -0.49 -16.21
CA LEU A 59 -7.30 0.11 -15.23
C LEU A 59 -7.38 -0.75 -13.96
N SER A 60 -7.45 -2.07 -14.09
CA SER A 60 -7.48 -2.98 -12.93
C SER A 60 -6.21 -2.90 -12.10
N ASP A 61 -5.04 -2.83 -12.73
CA ASP A 61 -3.75 -2.69 -12.05
C ASP A 61 -3.64 -1.34 -11.34
N TYR A 62 -4.11 -0.25 -11.97
CA TYR A 62 -4.19 1.07 -11.34
C TYR A 62 -5.09 1.04 -10.09
N LEU A 63 -6.31 0.51 -10.23
CA LEU A 63 -7.27 0.43 -9.13
C LEU A 63 -6.78 -0.47 -8.00
N ALA A 64 -6.10 -1.57 -8.34
CA ALA A 64 -5.50 -2.46 -7.35
C ALA A 64 -4.42 -1.73 -6.54
N LEU A 65 -3.54 -0.96 -7.20
CA LEU A 65 -2.50 -0.21 -6.48
C LEU A 65 -3.11 0.88 -5.59
N VAL A 66 -4.07 1.66 -6.10
CA VAL A 66 -4.77 2.69 -5.31
C VAL A 66 -5.48 2.07 -4.10
N ALA A 67 -6.18 0.95 -4.29
CA ALA A 67 -6.90 0.26 -3.22
C ALA A 67 -5.95 -0.29 -2.16
N LEU A 68 -4.95 -1.07 -2.59
CA LEU A 68 -4.07 -1.80 -1.68
C LEU A 68 -3.10 -0.87 -0.95
N ALA A 69 -2.69 0.23 -1.58
CA ALA A 69 -1.76 1.18 -0.98
C ALA A 69 -2.43 2.32 -0.21
N GLN A 70 -3.75 2.51 -0.35
CA GLN A 70 -4.49 3.63 0.24
C GLN A 70 -3.81 5.00 -0.03
N ILE A 71 -3.27 5.15 -1.23
CA ILE A 71 -2.49 6.30 -1.68
C ILE A 71 -3.38 7.41 -2.22
N ASP A 72 -2.89 8.65 -2.12
CA ASP A 72 -3.46 9.77 -2.84
C ASP A 72 -3.14 9.66 -4.33
N ALA A 73 -4.15 9.31 -5.12
CA ALA A 73 -4.08 9.19 -6.57
C ALA A 73 -3.75 10.52 -7.29
N ALA A 74 -3.93 11.67 -6.63
CA ALA A 74 -3.59 12.98 -7.17
C ALA A 74 -2.15 13.42 -6.83
N GLY A 75 -1.38 12.58 -6.13
CA GLY A 75 0.02 12.84 -5.84
C GLY A 75 0.88 12.93 -7.12
N ASP A 76 1.95 13.71 -7.08
CA ASP A 76 2.89 13.79 -8.20
C ASP A 76 3.77 12.53 -8.27
N THR A 77 3.42 11.64 -9.20
CA THR A 77 4.16 10.40 -9.50
C THR A 77 4.93 10.47 -10.82
N SER A 78 5.04 11.65 -11.43
CA SER A 78 5.61 11.85 -12.77
C SER A 78 7.08 11.41 -12.87
N ARG A 79 7.80 11.40 -11.75
CA ARG A 79 9.22 11.02 -11.67
C ARG A 79 9.45 9.51 -11.54
N HIS A 80 8.39 8.73 -11.37
CA HIS A 80 8.45 7.29 -11.18
C HIS A 80 7.80 6.57 -12.35
N GLU A 81 8.30 5.38 -12.64
CA GLU A 81 7.66 4.44 -13.55
C GLU A 81 6.67 3.63 -12.73
N THR A 82 5.41 4.05 -12.71
CA THR A 82 4.35 3.47 -11.88
C THR A 82 3.03 3.52 -12.64
N VAL A 83 2.19 2.51 -12.40
CA VAL A 83 0.83 2.44 -12.94
C VAL A 83 0.00 3.68 -12.59
N LEU A 84 0.35 4.41 -11.53
CA LEU A 84 -0.33 5.66 -11.15
C LEU A 84 -0.29 6.76 -12.22
N ASN A 85 0.63 6.65 -13.18
CA ASN A 85 0.71 7.56 -14.31
C ASN A 85 -0.23 7.19 -15.47
N LEU A 86 -1.07 6.15 -15.35
CA LEU A 86 -1.96 5.67 -16.42
C LEU A 86 -2.71 6.81 -17.12
N PHE A 87 -3.29 7.72 -16.33
CA PHE A 87 -4.07 8.85 -16.86
C PHE A 87 -3.23 10.04 -17.34
N SER A 88 -2.02 10.23 -16.81
CA SER A 88 -1.15 11.37 -17.16
C SER A 88 -0.19 11.07 -18.30
N ARG A 89 0.11 9.79 -18.55
CA ARG A 89 0.95 9.30 -19.64
C ARG A 89 0.31 8.05 -20.30
N PRO A 90 -0.80 8.24 -21.05
CA PRO A 90 -1.48 7.13 -21.72
C PRO A 90 -0.53 6.36 -22.64
N GLY A 91 -0.61 5.03 -22.63
CA GLY A 91 0.20 4.14 -23.47
C GLY A 91 1.65 3.95 -23.01
N SER A 92 2.09 4.57 -21.91
CA SER A 92 3.43 4.32 -21.32
C SER A 92 3.42 3.33 -20.17
N VAL A 93 2.26 2.81 -19.80
CA VAL A 93 2.06 1.95 -18.63
C VAL A 93 1.39 0.68 -19.12
N HIS A 94 2.04 -0.47 -18.92
CA HIS A 94 1.51 -1.78 -19.26
C HIS A 94 1.56 -2.68 -18.03
N GLY A 95 0.55 -2.48 -17.18
CA GLY A 95 0.40 -3.14 -15.90
C GLY A 95 1.36 -2.68 -14.81
N LEU A 96 1.48 -3.48 -13.74
CA LEU A 96 2.31 -3.16 -12.57
C LEU A 96 3.80 -3.16 -12.90
N SER A 97 4.45 -2.00 -12.70
CA SER A 97 5.89 -1.83 -12.87
C SER A 97 6.68 -2.49 -11.72
N ASP A 98 8.00 -2.55 -11.87
CA ASP A 98 8.90 -3.00 -10.80
C ASP A 98 8.83 -2.08 -9.58
N TRP A 99 8.61 -0.78 -9.79
CA TRP A 99 8.39 0.18 -8.71
C TRP A 99 7.10 -0.14 -7.94
N ASP A 100 6.01 -0.43 -8.64
CA ASP A 100 4.72 -0.76 -8.03
C ASP A 100 4.81 -2.04 -7.18
N ARG A 101 5.47 -3.06 -7.73
CA ARG A 101 5.69 -4.34 -7.05
C ARG A 101 6.57 -4.18 -5.82
N ALA A 102 7.66 -3.42 -5.93
CA ALA A 102 8.55 -3.14 -4.81
C ALA A 102 7.85 -2.31 -3.73
N TYR A 103 7.02 -1.34 -4.13
CA TYR A 103 6.21 -0.55 -3.22
C TYR A 103 5.27 -1.47 -2.43
N LEU A 104 4.45 -2.28 -3.12
CA LEU A 104 3.51 -3.22 -2.47
C LEU A 104 4.23 -4.26 -1.60
N ALA A 105 5.33 -4.82 -2.07
CA ALA A 105 6.14 -5.76 -1.28
C ALA A 105 6.69 -5.10 -0.01
N SER A 106 7.11 -3.84 -0.09
CA SER A 106 7.59 -3.10 1.09
C SER A 106 6.46 -2.73 2.05
N LEU A 107 5.30 -2.36 1.50
CA LEU A 107 4.10 -2.00 2.24
C LEU A 107 3.56 -3.17 3.08
N TYR A 108 3.50 -4.35 2.48
CA TYR A 108 2.96 -5.56 3.11
C TYR A 108 4.05 -6.44 3.77
N GLY A 109 5.33 -6.21 3.46
CA GLY A 109 6.47 -6.90 4.06
C GLY A 109 7.01 -6.22 5.32
N ALA A 110 6.74 -4.92 5.52
CA ALA A 110 6.96 -4.24 6.79
C ALA A 110 5.90 -4.68 7.82
N TYR A 111 6.27 -4.78 9.10
CA TYR A 111 5.32 -5.06 10.18
C TYR A 111 4.11 -4.10 10.10
N SER A 112 2.91 -4.57 10.48
CA SER A 112 1.59 -3.88 10.46
C SER A 112 1.52 -2.55 11.24
N GLU A 113 2.65 -1.99 11.65
CA GLU A 113 2.74 -0.70 12.26
C GLU A 113 2.42 0.40 11.24
N ARG A 114 1.78 1.47 11.72
CA ARG A 114 1.45 2.64 10.92
C ARG A 114 2.66 3.11 10.09
N ILE A 115 2.55 3.01 8.77
CA ILE A 115 3.60 3.35 7.81
C ILE A 115 4.09 4.78 8.08
N ASN A 116 5.33 4.88 8.56
CA ASN A 116 6.04 6.13 8.63
C ASN A 116 6.72 6.35 7.27
N SER A 117 6.50 7.51 6.64
CA SER A 117 7.06 7.83 5.32
C SER A 117 8.58 7.66 5.25
N HIS A 118 9.29 7.91 6.35
CA HIS A 118 10.74 7.76 6.43
C HIS A 118 11.20 6.29 6.44
N ASP A 119 10.49 5.44 7.19
CA ASP A 119 10.80 4.01 7.30
C ASP A 119 10.43 3.26 6.01
N HIS A 120 9.37 3.72 5.34
CA HIS A 120 8.85 3.16 4.09
C HIS A 120 9.87 3.29 2.94
N ALA A 121 10.49 4.46 2.76
CA ALA A 121 11.50 4.67 1.72
C ALA A 121 12.71 3.73 1.88
N SER A 122 13.14 3.49 3.12
CA SER A 122 14.23 2.56 3.40
C SER A 122 13.87 1.10 3.07
N SER A 123 12.61 0.71 3.30
CA SER A 123 12.10 -0.62 2.98
C SER A 123 11.95 -0.84 1.48
N MET A 124 11.42 0.16 0.75
CA MET A 124 11.36 0.15 -0.71
C MET A 124 12.74 -0.04 -1.32
N THR A 125 13.75 0.70 -0.84
CA THR A 125 15.13 0.59 -1.34
C THR A 125 15.70 -0.81 -1.15
N ARG A 126 15.36 -1.50 -0.07
CA ARG A 126 15.78 -2.89 0.17
C ARG A 126 15.08 -3.86 -0.78
N GLU A 127 13.79 -3.68 -1.03
CA GLU A 127 13.04 -4.57 -1.93
C GLU A 127 13.45 -4.40 -3.40
N ILE A 128 13.68 -3.17 -3.88
CA ILE A 128 14.20 -2.92 -5.23
C ILE A 128 15.55 -3.64 -5.42
N ARG A 129 16.50 -3.47 -4.49
CA ARG A 129 17.79 -4.16 -4.55
C ARG A 129 17.65 -5.69 -4.54
N ARG A 130 16.67 -6.25 -3.83
CA ARG A 130 16.41 -7.70 -3.83
C ARG A 130 15.84 -8.18 -5.15
N ALA A 131 14.96 -7.39 -5.78
CA ALA A 131 14.42 -7.68 -7.10
C ALA A 131 15.54 -7.68 -8.15
N ASP A 132 16.41 -6.66 -8.13
CA ASP A 132 17.58 -6.56 -9.02
C ASP A 132 18.50 -7.78 -8.88
N GLN A 133 18.83 -8.17 -7.64
CA GLN A 133 19.69 -9.33 -7.37
C GLN A 133 19.08 -10.67 -7.82
N LYS A 134 17.75 -10.82 -7.75
CA LYS A 134 17.05 -12.02 -8.27
C LYS A 134 17.03 -12.05 -9.79
N ALA A 135 16.85 -10.90 -10.44
CA ALA A 135 16.89 -10.78 -11.89
C ALA A 135 18.30 -11.12 -12.43
N GLU A 136 19.35 -10.63 -11.78
CA GLU A 136 20.75 -10.93 -12.14
C GLU A 136 21.15 -12.38 -11.83
N GLY A 137 20.63 -12.97 -10.75
CA GLY A 137 20.88 -14.37 -10.38
C GLY A 137 20.17 -15.40 -11.25
N GLY A 138 19.09 -15.02 -11.95
CA GLY A 138 18.31 -15.89 -12.83
C GLY A 138 18.89 -16.11 -14.23
N VAL A 139 19.90 -15.33 -14.64
CA VAL A 139 20.53 -15.40 -15.97
C VAL A 139 21.63 -16.47 -16.05
N LYS A 140 21.96 -17.13 -14.94
CA LYS A 140 22.90 -18.26 -14.90
C LYS A 140 22.16 -19.56 -14.58
N ASN A 141 21.48 -20.14 -15.56
CA ASN A 141 21.19 -21.57 -15.68
C ASN A 141 20.83 -21.91 -17.13
#